data_AF-A0A3Q0CPY3-F1
#
_entry.id   AF-A0A3Q0CPY3-F1
#
_cell.length_a   1.000
_cell.length_b   1.000
_cell.length_c   1.000
_cell.angle_alpha   90.00
_cell.angle_beta   90.00
_cell.angle_gamma   90.00
#
_symmetry.space_group_name_H-M   'P 1'
#
loop_
_entity.id
_entity.type
_entity.pdbx_description
1 polymer ?
#
loop_
_entity_poly.entity_id
_entity_poly.type
_entity_poly.pdbx_seq_one_letter_code
_entity_poly.pdbx_strand_id
1 'polypeptide(L)'
;MYSRCLGANPDDLKDPIKISIPRYVLCGQGKDEHFEFEVKISVLDETWTVFRRYSRFREMHKTLKLKYAELAALEFPPKKLFGNKDERVVAERRTHLEKYLREFFSVMLQSATSPLHIDKVGLTLSKHTICEFSPFFKKGVFDYSSHGTG
;
A
#
# COMPACT_ATOMS: atom_id res chain seq x y z
N MET A 1 0.06 28.34 29.88
CA MET A 1 -0.65 27.06 29.66
C MET A 1 0.10 26.31 28.57
N TYR A 2 0.85 25.27 28.92
CA TYR A 2 1.60 24.47 27.97
C TYR A 2 0.65 23.52 27.24
N SER A 3 0.50 23.70 25.93
CA SER A 3 -0.23 22.77 25.06
C SER A 3 0.55 21.46 24.99
N ARG A 4 0.00 20.39 25.58
CA ARG A 4 0.53 19.03 25.43
C ARG A 4 0.20 18.55 24.02
N CYS A 5 1.19 18.48 23.14
CA CYS A 5 1.08 17.62 21.96
C CYS A 5 0.88 16.17 22.45
N LEU A 6 -0.26 15.60 22.13
CA LEU A 6 -0.63 14.24 22.50
C LEU A 6 0.29 13.25 21.77
N GLY A 7 1.20 12.62 22.52
CA GLY A 7 1.37 11.17 22.52
C GLY A 7 1.89 10.48 21.26
N ALA A 8 2.98 10.93 20.65
CA ALA A 8 3.77 10.03 19.81
C ALA A 8 4.46 9.00 20.72
N ASN A 9 4.04 7.73 20.65
CA ASN A 9 4.73 6.66 21.38
C ASN A 9 6.14 6.51 20.78
N PRO A 10 7.22 6.51 21.58
CA PRO A 10 8.60 6.39 21.07
C PRO A 10 8.83 5.14 20.19
N ASP A 11 8.01 4.10 20.31
CA ASP A 11 8.07 2.94 19.43
C ASP A 11 7.47 3.18 18.03
N ASP A 12 6.55 4.15 17.85
CA ASP A 12 5.99 4.48 16.53
C ASP A 12 7.00 5.20 15.62
N LEU A 13 8.08 5.75 16.18
CA LEU A 13 9.20 6.27 15.39
C LEU A 13 10.06 5.16 14.77
N LYS A 14 10.07 3.94 15.34
CA LYS A 14 10.89 2.83 14.83
C LYS A 14 10.27 2.13 13.62
N ASP A 15 8.94 2.15 13.53
CA ASP A 15 8.18 1.59 12.42
C ASP A 15 7.06 2.55 12.00
N PRO A 16 7.41 3.66 11.32
CA PRO A 16 6.49 4.76 11.10
C PRO A 16 5.46 4.47 10.00
N ILE A 17 5.60 3.35 9.26
CA ILE A 17 4.66 2.91 8.22
C ILE A 17 4.32 1.43 8.41
N LYS A 18 3.09 1.16 8.87
CA LYS A 18 2.54 -0.20 8.97
C LYS A 18 1.60 -0.46 7.80
N ILE A 19 1.78 -1.58 7.09
CA ILE A 19 0.92 -1.95 5.96
C ILE A 19 0.45 -3.40 6.05
N SER A 20 -0.83 -3.61 5.72
CA SER A 20 -1.45 -4.93 5.69
C SER A 20 -2.48 -5.05 4.59
N ILE A 21 -2.76 -6.28 4.17
CA ILE A 21 -3.85 -6.61 3.24
C ILE A 21 -4.76 -7.65 3.90
N PRO A 22 -5.68 -7.24 4.81
CA PRO A 22 -6.47 -8.16 5.61
C PRO A 22 -7.43 -9.05 4.80
N ARG A 23 -7.98 -8.55 3.69
CA ARG A 23 -8.92 -9.28 2.82
C ARG A 23 -8.88 -8.80 1.38
N TYR A 24 -9.66 -9.46 0.55
CA TYR A 24 -9.95 -9.09 -0.83
C TYR A 24 -11.45 -9.22 -1.08
N VAL A 25 -11.94 -8.49 -2.08
CA VAL A 25 -13.35 -8.45 -2.47
C VAL A 25 -13.48 -8.67 -3.98
N LEU A 26 -14.58 -9.29 -4.40
CA LEU A 26 -14.93 -9.45 -5.81
C LEU A 26 -15.69 -8.20 -6.26
N CYS A 27 -15.18 -7.51 -7.27
CA CYS A 27 -15.73 -6.28 -7.82
C CYS A 27 -16.07 -6.44 -9.31
N GLY A 28 -16.94 -5.58 -9.82
CA GLY A 28 -17.40 -5.60 -11.21
C GLY A 28 -18.49 -6.64 -11.48
N GLN A 29 -18.91 -6.74 -12.74
CA GLN A 29 -19.97 -7.66 -13.15
C GLN A 29 -19.62 -8.32 -14.50
N GLY A 30 -19.96 -9.60 -14.65
CA GLY A 30 -19.78 -10.33 -15.90
C GLY A 30 -18.31 -10.45 -16.33
N LYS A 31 -17.98 -9.88 -17.49
CA LYS A 31 -16.62 -9.94 -18.05
C LYS A 31 -15.62 -9.02 -17.33
N ASP A 32 -16.12 -8.01 -16.62
CA ASP A 32 -15.31 -7.05 -15.87
C ASP A 32 -15.12 -7.45 -14.41
N GLU A 33 -15.56 -8.64 -14.02
CA GLU A 33 -15.38 -9.19 -12.69
C GLU A 33 -13.88 -9.38 -12.36
N HIS A 34 -13.44 -8.85 -11.22
CA HIS A 34 -12.06 -8.95 -10.76
C HIS A 34 -11.95 -8.82 -9.24
N PHE A 35 -10.85 -9.32 -8.68
CA PHE A 35 -10.55 -9.14 -7.26
C PHE A 35 -9.82 -7.82 -7.00
N GLU A 36 -10.27 -7.11 -5.97
CA GLU A 36 -9.56 -5.98 -5.36
C GLU A 36 -9.08 -6.34 -3.95
N PHE A 37 -7.87 -5.92 -3.62
CA PHE A 37 -7.23 -6.15 -2.35
C PHE A 37 -7.43 -4.93 -1.45
N GLU A 38 -7.92 -5.15 -0.23
CA GLU A 38 -8.05 -4.10 0.78
C GLU A 38 -6.68 -3.79 1.36
N VAL A 39 -6.04 -2.70 0.94
CA VAL A 39 -4.73 -2.28 1.44
C VAL A 39 -4.93 -1.29 2.56
N LYS A 40 -4.65 -1.70 3.80
CA LYS A 40 -4.69 -0.86 5.00
C LYS A 40 -3.29 -0.33 5.31
N ILE A 41 -3.13 1.00 5.25
CA ILE A 41 -1.89 1.71 5.53
C ILE A 41 -2.08 2.52 6.81
N SER A 42 -1.10 2.46 7.71
CA SER A 42 -1.02 3.31 8.90
C SER A 42 0.32 4.03 8.87
N VAL A 43 0.29 5.36 8.95
CA VAL A 43 1.47 6.23 9.04
C VAL A 43 1.34 7.01 10.33
N LEU A 44 2.20 6.72 11.31
CA LEU A 44 2.04 7.22 12.68
C LEU A 44 0.58 7.00 13.14
N ASP A 45 -0.14 8.08 13.47
CA ASP A 45 -1.54 8.05 13.94
C ASP A 45 -2.59 8.02 12.81
N GLU A 46 -2.18 8.19 11.55
CA GLU A 46 -3.10 8.22 10.41
C GLU A 46 -3.26 6.84 9.78
N THR A 47 -4.48 6.28 9.85
CA THR A 47 -4.81 5.01 9.17
C THR A 47 -5.83 5.22 8.07
N TRP A 48 -5.59 4.64 6.89
CA TRP A 48 -6.57 4.61 5.81
C TRP A 48 -6.47 3.33 4.98
N THR A 49 -7.50 3.10 4.18
CA THR A 49 -7.64 1.92 3.34
C THR A 49 -7.86 2.34 1.89
N VAL A 50 -7.29 1.59 0.95
CA VAL A 50 -7.58 1.67 -0.49
C VAL A 50 -7.85 0.27 -1.06
N PHE A 51 -8.70 0.16 -2.07
CA PHE A 51 -8.98 -1.08 -2.77
C PHE A 51 -8.28 -1.07 -4.12
N ARG A 52 -7.44 -2.08 -4.36
CA ARG A 52 -6.63 -2.13 -5.58
C ARG A 52 -6.69 -3.51 -6.21
N ARG A 53 -7.04 -3.58 -7.48
CA ARG A 53 -6.79 -4.79 -8.29
C ARG A 53 -5.29 -5.00 -8.54
N TYR A 54 -4.89 -6.24 -8.77
CA TYR A 54 -3.49 -6.64 -9.00
C TYR A 54 -2.76 -5.79 -10.06
N SER A 55 -3.44 -5.39 -11.15
CA SER A 55 -2.78 -4.57 -12.18
C SER A 55 -2.31 -3.22 -11.67
N ARG A 56 -3.01 -2.61 -10.69
CA ARG A 56 -2.60 -1.34 -10.08
C ARG A 56 -1.30 -1.47 -9.28
N PHE A 57 -1.09 -2.59 -8.59
CA PHE A 57 0.17 -2.89 -7.92
C PHE A 57 1.32 -3.02 -8.92
N ARG A 58 1.06 -3.73 -10.03
CA ARG A 58 2.06 -3.94 -11.09
C ARG A 58 2.43 -2.62 -11.79
N GLU A 59 1.45 -1.77 -12.05
CA GLU A 59 1.65 -0.42 -12.59
C GLU A 59 2.54 0.40 -11.65
N MET A 60 2.20 0.45 -10.36
CA MET A 60 3.01 1.13 -9.34
C MET A 60 4.46 0.62 -9.33
N HIS A 61 4.65 -0.70 -9.28
CA HIS A 61 5.99 -1.29 -9.27
C HIS A 61 6.79 -0.87 -10.51
N LYS A 62 6.21 -0.99 -11.71
CA LYS A 62 6.89 -0.62 -12.96
C LYS A 62 7.28 0.86 -12.97
N THR A 63 6.36 1.74 -12.62
CA THR A 63 6.61 3.19 -12.61
C THR A 63 7.69 3.57 -11.61
N LEU A 64 7.63 3.05 -10.39
CA LEU A 64 8.57 3.41 -9.33
C LEU A 64 9.94 2.76 -9.53
N LYS A 65 10.01 1.53 -10.05
CA LYS A 65 11.29 0.85 -10.37
C LYS A 65 12.10 1.59 -11.45
N LEU A 66 11.43 2.29 -12.37
CA LEU A 66 12.12 3.15 -13.34
C LEU A 66 12.69 4.43 -12.72
N LYS A 67 12.10 4.89 -11.60
CA LYS A 67 12.46 6.14 -10.94
C LYS A 67 13.47 5.96 -9.80
N TYR A 68 13.42 4.81 -9.12
CA TYR A 68 14.18 4.50 -7.92
C TYR A 68 14.90 3.16 -8.12
N ALA A 69 16.22 3.22 -8.35
CA ALA A 69 17.05 2.05 -8.68
C ALA A 69 17.09 1.02 -7.53
N GLU A 70 16.94 1.46 -6.28
CA GLU A 70 16.86 0.61 -5.10
C GLU A 70 15.70 -0.40 -5.17
N LEU A 71 14.64 -0.10 -5.92
CA LEU A 71 13.51 -1.01 -6.13
C LEU A 71 13.80 -2.11 -7.15
N ALA A 72 14.95 -2.06 -7.85
CA ALA A 72 15.28 -3.05 -8.87
C ALA A 72 15.43 -4.46 -8.29
N ALA A 73 15.92 -4.56 -7.05
CA ALA A 73 16.11 -5.80 -6.30
C ALA A 73 14.81 -6.38 -5.73
N LEU A 74 13.71 -5.61 -5.70
CA LEU A 74 12.43 -6.13 -5.24
C LEU A 74 11.76 -6.96 -6.34
N GLU A 75 11.49 -8.21 -6.03
CA GLU A 75 10.73 -9.10 -6.89
C GLU A 75 9.23 -8.79 -6.78
N PHE A 76 8.61 -8.52 -7.93
CA PHE A 76 7.17 -8.31 -7.98
C PHE A 76 6.45 -9.67 -8.18
N PRO A 77 5.41 -9.99 -7.39
CA PRO A 77 4.71 -11.27 -7.50
C PRO A 77 4.18 -11.51 -8.93
N PRO A 78 4.52 -12.63 -9.58
CA PRO A 78 4.12 -12.87 -10.96
C PRO A 78 2.62 -13.19 -11.07
N LYS A 79 2.05 -12.95 -12.25
CA LYS A 79 0.68 -13.39 -12.56
C LYS A 79 0.70 -14.88 -12.90
N LYS A 80 -0.18 -15.68 -12.29
CA LYS A 80 -0.40 -17.06 -12.73
C LYS A 80 -1.13 -17.07 -14.08
N LEU A 81 -0.68 -17.95 -14.98
CA LEU A 81 -1.23 -18.09 -16.34
C LEU A 81 -2.67 -18.66 -16.33
N PHE A 82 -3.04 -19.39 -15.28
CA PHE A 82 -4.36 -19.98 -15.06
C PHE A 82 -4.86 -19.71 -13.63
N GLY A 83 -6.15 -19.95 -13.37
CA GLY A 83 -6.70 -19.93 -12.01
C GLY A 83 -6.83 -18.54 -11.39
N ASN A 84 -6.86 -17.46 -12.18
CA ASN A 84 -6.96 -16.10 -11.64
C ASN A 84 -8.28 -15.80 -10.90
N LYS A 85 -9.27 -16.68 -11.03
CA LYS A 85 -10.53 -16.67 -10.26
C LYS A 85 -10.59 -17.73 -9.14
N ASP A 86 -9.59 -18.63 -9.04
CA ASP A 86 -9.51 -19.60 -7.95
C ASP A 86 -9.15 -18.87 -6.65
N GLU A 87 -10.00 -19.00 -5.63
CA GLU A 87 -9.82 -18.30 -4.35
C GLU A 87 -8.48 -18.60 -3.69
N ARG A 88 -7.93 -19.81 -3.83
CA ARG A 88 -6.61 -20.16 -3.27
C ARG A 88 -5.50 -19.38 -3.95
N VAL A 89 -5.59 -19.18 -5.26
CA VAL A 89 -4.65 -18.36 -6.03
C VAL A 89 -4.75 -16.89 -5.62
N VAL A 90 -5.96 -16.40 -5.32
CA VAL A 90 -6.19 -15.03 -4.87
C VAL A 90 -5.68 -14.83 -3.44
N ALA A 91 -5.90 -15.79 -2.55
CA ALA A 91 -5.40 -15.77 -1.16
C ALA A 91 -3.86 -15.80 -1.10
N GLU A 92 -3.22 -16.64 -1.91
CA GLU A 92 -1.76 -16.66 -2.05
C GLU A 92 -1.24 -15.33 -2.60
N ARG A 93 -1.91 -14.78 -3.62
CA ARG A 93 -1.56 -13.46 -4.18
C ARG A 93 -1.70 -12.35 -3.15
N ARG A 94 -2.73 -12.38 -2.29
CA ARG A 94 -2.91 -11.42 -1.18
C ARG A 94 -1.67 -11.43 -0.28
N THR A 95 -1.23 -12.61 0.16
CA THR A 95 -0.05 -12.77 1.02
C THR A 95 1.22 -12.25 0.34
N HIS A 96 1.43 -12.55 -0.94
CA HIS A 96 2.60 -12.07 -1.68
C HIS A 96 2.58 -10.55 -1.91
N LEU A 97 1.41 -9.96 -2.20
CA LEU A 97 1.26 -8.51 -2.34
C LEU A 97 1.49 -7.78 -1.01
N GLU A 98 1.03 -8.35 0.10
CA GLU A 98 1.27 -7.81 1.44
C GLU A 98 2.76 -7.83 1.78
N LYS A 99 3.43 -8.95 1.57
CA LYS A 99 4.89 -9.07 1.75
C LYS A 99 5.64 -8.05 0.87
N TYR A 100 5.28 -7.99 -0.41
CA TYR A 100 5.87 -7.03 -1.36
C TYR A 100 5.73 -5.58 -0.88
N LEU A 101 4.55 -5.18 -0.38
CA LEU A 101 4.36 -3.81 0.10
C LEU A 101 5.16 -3.49 1.37
N ARG A 102 5.33 -4.48 2.27
CA ARG A 102 6.20 -4.33 3.46
C ARG A 102 7.66 -4.15 3.05
N GLU A 103 8.16 -4.98 2.16
CA GLU A 103 9.52 -4.87 1.63
C GLU A 103 9.73 -3.57 0.85
N PHE A 104 8.73 -3.16 0.07
CA PHE A 104 8.70 -1.89 -0.64
C PHE A 104 8.94 -0.70 0.30
N PHE A 105 8.15 -0.58 1.36
CA PHE A 105 8.33 0.51 2.32
C PHE A 105 9.65 0.38 3.09
N SER A 106 10.09 -0.83 3.43
CA SER A 106 11.40 -1.05 4.04
C SER A 106 12.53 -0.48 3.19
N VAL A 107 12.54 -0.77 1.88
CA VAL A 107 13.56 -0.24 0.96
C VAL A 107 13.47 1.28 0.84
N MET A 108 12.25 1.81 0.68
CA MET A 108 12.06 3.27 0.53
C MET A 108 12.38 4.07 1.80
N LEU A 109 12.24 3.48 3.00
CA LEU A 109 12.59 4.15 4.25
C LEU A 109 14.11 4.13 4.52
N GLN A 110 14.82 3.09 4.04
CA GLN A 110 16.26 2.88 4.30
C GLN A 110 17.17 3.47 3.20
N SER A 111 16.66 3.67 1.99
CA SER A 111 17.46 4.20 0.89
C SER A 111 17.71 5.71 1.05
N ALA A 112 18.97 6.13 1.15
CA ALA A 112 19.33 7.55 1.27
C ALA A 112 18.91 8.40 0.07
N THR A 113 18.71 7.81 -1.11
CA THR A 113 18.22 8.49 -2.32
C THR A 113 16.70 8.60 -2.37
N SER A 114 15.99 7.82 -1.54
CA SER A 114 14.54 7.85 -1.49
C SER A 114 14.02 9.18 -0.95
N PRO A 115 12.87 9.68 -1.47
CA PRO A 115 12.15 10.80 -0.86
C PRO A 115 11.45 10.40 0.45
N LEU A 116 11.30 9.11 0.73
CA LEU A 116 10.73 8.58 1.97
C LEU A 116 11.79 8.21 3.01
N HIS A 117 13.07 8.49 2.77
CA HIS A 117 14.15 8.14 3.70
C HIS A 117 13.86 8.68 5.11
N ILE A 118 14.00 7.83 6.14
CA ILE A 118 13.57 8.12 7.51
C ILE A 118 14.12 9.45 8.06
N ASP A 119 15.40 9.73 7.81
CA ASP A 119 16.04 10.96 8.28
C ASP A 119 15.60 12.22 7.52
N LYS A 120 15.07 12.07 6.30
CA LYS A 120 14.54 13.20 5.51
C LYS A 120 13.12 13.55 5.89
N VAL A 121 12.29 12.53 6.14
CA VAL A 121 10.86 12.72 6.39
C VAL A 121 10.55 12.96 7.85
N GLY A 122 11.28 12.37 8.80
CA GLY A 122 11.11 12.61 10.25
C GLY A 122 9.65 12.84 10.67
N LEU A 123 9.35 14.05 11.14
CA LEU A 123 8.03 14.50 11.61
C LEU A 123 7.02 14.88 10.50
N THR A 124 7.44 14.94 9.24
CA THR A 124 6.59 15.31 8.09
C THR A 124 5.99 14.10 7.37
N LEU A 125 6.34 12.89 7.81
CA LEU A 125 5.74 11.68 7.30
C LEU A 125 4.27 11.63 7.70
N SER A 126 3.39 11.64 6.69
CA SER A 126 1.95 11.72 6.85
C SER A 126 1.26 10.95 5.73
N LYS A 127 -0.05 10.78 5.84
CA LYS A 127 -0.86 10.27 4.74
C LYS A 127 -0.68 11.08 3.45
N HIS A 128 -0.58 12.41 3.56
CA HIS A 128 -0.38 13.29 2.41
C HIS A 128 0.93 12.95 1.69
N THR A 129 2.03 12.81 2.44
CA THR A 129 3.35 12.45 1.90
C THR A 129 3.30 11.13 1.12
N ILE A 130 2.60 10.11 1.64
CA ILE A 130 2.46 8.82 0.95
C ILE A 130 1.59 8.93 -0.30
N CYS A 131 0.52 9.74 -0.27
CA CYS A 131 -0.37 9.93 -1.41
C CYS A 131 0.29 10.73 -2.55
N GLU A 132 1.11 11.73 -2.21
CA GLU A 132 1.90 12.50 -3.19
C GLU A 132 3.04 11.67 -3.78
N PHE A 133 3.65 10.81 -2.97
CA PHE A 133 4.68 9.89 -3.43
C PHE A 133 4.16 8.92 -4.50
N SER A 134 2.95 8.39 -4.33
CA SER A 134 2.31 7.55 -5.35
C SER A 134 0.78 7.63 -5.30
N PRO A 135 0.11 7.89 -6.43
CA PRO A 135 -1.36 7.90 -6.50
C PRO A 135 -1.98 6.52 -6.22
N PHE A 136 -1.18 5.44 -6.20
CA PHE A 136 -1.63 4.13 -5.74
C PHE A 136 -2.25 4.18 -4.34
N PHE A 137 -1.68 4.98 -3.43
CA PHE A 137 -2.13 5.08 -2.03
C PHE A 137 -3.21 6.14 -1.81
N LYS A 138 -3.52 6.96 -2.82
CA LYS A 138 -4.56 7.99 -2.73
C LYS A 138 -5.94 7.36 -2.84
N LYS A 139 -6.86 7.69 -1.92
CA LYS A 139 -8.27 7.27 -2.07
C LYS A 139 -8.84 7.85 -3.38
N GLY A 140 -9.27 6.97 -4.29
CA GLY A 140 -10.04 7.29 -5.48
C GLY A 140 -11.54 7.33 -5.18
N VAL A 141 -12.33 7.73 -6.18
CA VAL A 141 -13.79 7.90 -6.08
C VAL A 141 -14.51 6.61 -5.65
N PHE A 142 -13.93 5.44 -5.94
CA PHE A 142 -14.47 4.13 -5.61
C PHE A 142 -13.93 3.52 -4.29
N ASP A 143 -13.03 4.21 -3.58
CA ASP A 143 -12.50 3.73 -2.29
C ASP A 143 -13.51 3.94 -1.13
N TYR A 144 -14.73 4.40 -1.43
CA TYR A 144 -15.89 4.50 -0.54
C TYR A 144 -17.14 3.95 -1.22
N SER A 145 -17.35 2.64 -1.22
CA SER A 145 -18.70 2.08 -1.33
C SER A 145 -18.77 0.68 -0.72
N SER A 146 -18.65 0.62 0.61
CA SER A 146 -19.36 -0.41 1.37
C SER A 146 -20.47 0.30 2.13
N HIS A 147 -21.71 -0.14 1.87
CA HIS A 147 -23.01 0.38 2.32
C HIS A 147 -23.75 1.28 1.31
N GLY A 148 -24.78 0.68 0.71
CA GLY A 148 -25.77 1.29 -0.18
C GLY A 148 -26.65 0.21 -0.81
N THR A 149 -27.38 -0.55 0.01
CA THR A 149 -28.57 -1.27 -0.44
C THR A 149 -29.58 -0.24 -0.94
N GLY A 150 -29.95 -0.32 -2.21
CA GLY A 150 -31.18 0.24 -2.76
C GLY A 150 -32.06 -0.91 -3.22
#